data_AF-A0A967WND9-F1
#
_entry.id   AF-A0A967WND9-F1
#
_cell.length_a   1.000
_cell.length_b   1.000
_cell.length_c   1.000
_cell.angle_alpha   90.00
_cell.angle_beta   90.00
_cell.angle_gamma   90.00
#
_symmetry.space_group_name_H-M   'P 1'
#
loop_
_entity.id
_entity.type
_entity.pdbx_description
1 polymer ?
#
loop_
_entity_poly.entity_id
_entity_poly.type
_entity_poly.pdbx_seq_one_letter_code
_entity_poly.pdbx_strand_id
1 'polypeptide(L)'
;TPSATSTPSSTPEPTHTLTPVATEAPLPALWSAAYYANPGLDGPAALSRIDAEVNFDWGEGSPGAGIPADGFSARWIGDVFLQPGTYAYTVAVD
;
A
#
# COMPACT_ATOMS: atom_id res chain seq x y z
N THR A 1 -28.60 27.23 54.99
CA THR A 1 -29.44 27.31 53.79
C THR A 1 -28.95 28.49 52.95
N PRO A 2 -28.72 28.35 51.64
CA PRO A 2 -27.39 28.58 51.05
C PRO A 2 -27.16 30.02 50.53
N SER A 3 -25.88 30.41 50.53
CA SER A 3 -25.34 31.57 49.82
C SER A 3 -24.07 31.13 49.09
N ALA A 4 -24.13 31.17 47.75
CA ALA A 4 -23.05 31.45 46.81
C ALA A 4 -23.63 31.32 45.38
N THR A 5 -23.92 32.46 44.76
CA THR A 5 -24.16 32.54 43.31
C THR A 5 -22.80 32.74 42.65
N SER A 6 -22.33 31.77 41.88
CA SER A 6 -21.31 31.98 40.86
C SER A 6 -21.92 31.69 39.50
N THR A 7 -22.05 32.74 38.69
CA THR A 7 -22.38 32.64 37.27
C THR A 7 -21.06 32.52 36.50
N PRO A 8 -20.78 31.40 35.82
CA PRO A 8 -20.03 31.46 34.58
C PRO A 8 -21.02 31.62 33.43
N SER A 9 -20.87 32.70 32.66
CA SER A 9 -21.55 32.90 31.39
C SER A 9 -21.03 31.85 30.39
N SER A 10 -21.87 30.94 29.91
CA SER A 10 -21.50 30.08 28.77
C SER A 10 -21.54 30.94 27.51
N THR A 11 -20.39 31.46 27.11
CA THR A 11 -20.20 31.99 25.76
C THR A 11 -20.61 30.91 24.74
N PRO A 12 -21.42 31.21 23.71
CA PRO A 12 -21.64 30.25 22.64
C PRO A 12 -20.29 29.98 21.96
N GLU A 13 -19.77 28.76 22.11
CA GLU A 13 -18.59 28.29 21.38
C GLU A 13 -18.89 28.37 19.87
N PRO A 14 -17.96 28.87 19.03
CA PRO A 14 -18.16 28.84 17.59
C PRO A 14 -18.40 27.39 17.17
N THR A 15 -19.51 27.14 16.47
CA THR A 15 -19.79 25.83 15.87
C THR A 15 -18.57 25.37 15.07
N HIS A 16 -17.85 24.36 15.56
CA HIS A 16 -16.87 23.65 14.75
C HIS A 16 -17.65 22.94 13.63
N THR A 17 -17.71 23.55 12.46
CA THR A 17 -18.16 22.92 11.22
C THR A 17 -17.50 21.54 11.14
N LEU A 18 -18.30 20.47 11.10
CA LEU A 18 -17.79 19.12 10.85
C LEU A 18 -17.03 19.17 9.53
N THR A 19 -15.70 19.08 9.59
CA THR A 19 -14.86 18.93 8.40
C THR A 19 -15.35 17.69 7.66
N PRO A 20 -15.66 17.75 6.35
CA PRO A 20 -16.00 16.54 5.61
C PRO A 20 -14.85 15.55 5.77
N VAL A 21 -15.16 14.32 6.19
CA VAL A 21 -14.19 13.23 6.21
C VAL A 21 -13.68 13.10 4.78
N ALA A 22 -12.38 13.36 4.58
CA ALA A 22 -11.74 13.10 3.31
C ALA A 22 -12.02 11.63 2.98
N THR A 23 -12.65 11.38 1.83
CA THR A 23 -12.68 10.04 1.26
C THR A 23 -11.21 9.69 1.03
N GLU A 24 -10.64 8.88 1.94
CA GLU A 24 -9.29 8.37 1.82
C GLU A 24 -9.20 7.66 0.47
N ALA A 25 -8.54 8.29 -0.49
CA ALA A 25 -8.15 7.60 -1.70
C ALA A 25 -7.32 6.40 -1.24
N PRO A 26 -7.62 5.16 -1.69
CA PRO A 26 -6.86 4.00 -1.27
C PRO A 26 -5.37 4.30 -1.47
N LEU A 27 -4.56 4.17 -0.41
CA LEU A 27 -3.11 4.26 -0.55
C LEU A 27 -2.69 3.29 -1.66
N PRO A 28 -1.77 3.69 -2.56
CA PRO A 28 -1.28 2.76 -3.58
C PRO A 28 -0.73 1.53 -2.86
N ALA A 29 -1.17 0.35 -3.29
CA ALA A 29 -0.74 -0.89 -2.68
C ALA A 29 0.79 -1.01 -2.79
N LEU A 30 1.48 -1.08 -1.66
CA LEU A 30 2.91 -1.32 -1.61
C LEU A 30 3.16 -2.81 -1.63
N TRP A 31 3.94 -3.28 -2.60
CA TRP A 31 4.24 -4.68 -2.79
C TRP A 31 5.61 -5.00 -2.21
N SER A 32 5.65 -5.90 -1.23
CA SER A 32 6.88 -6.52 -0.77
C SER A 32 7.35 -7.51 -1.83
N ALA A 33 8.37 -7.10 -2.58
CA ALA A 33 8.92 -7.85 -3.70
C ALA A 33 10.19 -8.60 -3.29
N ALA A 34 10.25 -9.87 -3.67
CA ALA A 34 11.42 -10.74 -3.52
C ALA A 34 11.79 -11.33 -4.88
N TYR A 35 13.03 -11.17 -5.29
CA TYR A 35 13.58 -11.65 -6.55
C TYR A 35 14.66 -12.69 -6.28
N TYR A 36 14.65 -13.78 -7.05
CA TYR A 36 15.47 -14.96 -6.86
C TYR A 36 16.32 -15.21 -8.10
N ALA A 37 17.61 -15.48 -7.92
CA ALA A 37 18.53 -15.82 -9.02
C ALA A 37 18.40 -17.29 -9.46
N ASN A 38 17.16 -17.79 -9.48
CA ASN A 38 16.76 -19.12 -9.93
C ASN A 38 15.27 -19.09 -10.30
N PRO A 39 14.77 -20.05 -11.09
CA PRO A 39 13.38 -20.06 -11.55
C PRO A 39 12.39 -20.61 -10.51
N GLY A 40 12.85 -21.19 -9.41
CA GLY A 40 12.03 -21.98 -8.49
C GLY A 40 11.53 -21.26 -7.24
N LEU A 41 11.79 -19.95 -7.09
CA LEU A 41 11.59 -19.21 -5.82
C LEU A 41 12.34 -19.85 -4.64
N ASP A 42 13.43 -20.56 -4.92
CA ASP A 42 14.16 -21.36 -3.96
C ASP A 42 15.23 -20.55 -3.23
N GLY A 43 15.46 -20.89 -1.96
CA GLY A 43 16.51 -20.28 -1.15
C GLY A 43 16.22 -18.82 -0.77
N PRO A 44 17.25 -18.06 -0.35
CA PRO A 44 17.10 -16.65 -0.03
C PRO A 44 16.91 -15.81 -1.30
N ALA A 45 16.07 -14.78 -1.22
CA ALA A 45 15.95 -13.79 -2.27
C ALA A 45 17.28 -13.05 -2.45
N ALA A 46 17.72 -12.88 -3.70
CA ALA A 46 18.94 -12.16 -4.04
C ALA A 46 18.71 -10.64 -4.05
N LEU A 47 17.46 -10.19 -4.26
CA LEU A 47 17.04 -8.80 -4.16
C LEU A 47 15.67 -8.75 -3.50
N SER A 48 15.53 -7.91 -2.47
CA SER A 48 14.23 -7.59 -1.85
C SER A 48 14.02 -6.09 -1.87
N ARG A 49 12.82 -5.64 -2.27
CA ARG A 49 12.46 -4.21 -2.30
C ARG A 49 10.95 -4.02 -2.14
N ILE A 50 10.56 -2.76 -1.97
CA ILE A 50 9.16 -2.37 -2.04
C ILE A 50 8.88 -1.80 -3.42
N ASP A 51 7.95 -2.41 -4.13
CA ASP A 51 7.48 -1.97 -5.44
C ASP A 51 6.12 -1.25 -5.26
N ALA A 52 5.94 -0.09 -5.92
CA ALA A 52 4.68 0.65 -5.86
C ALA A 52 3.57 0.01 -6.70
N GLU A 53 3.95 -0.85 -7.65
CA GLU A 53 3.05 -1.59 -8.53
C GLU A 53 3.73 -2.87 -9.05
N VAL A 54 2.93 -3.83 -9.53
CA VAL A 54 3.41 -5.02 -10.25
C VAL A 54 3.22 -4.77 -11.75
N ASN A 55 4.11 -3.98 -12.33
CA ASN A 55 4.07 -3.57 -13.73
C ASN A 55 5.50 -3.32 -14.23
N PHE A 56 6.09 -4.32 -14.87
CA PHE A 56 7.49 -4.30 -15.27
C PHE A 56 7.66 -4.77 -16.71
N ASP A 57 8.53 -4.07 -17.44
CA ASP A 57 9.10 -4.51 -18.71
C ASP A 57 10.62 -4.51 -18.56
N TRP A 58 11.20 -5.71 -18.47
CA TRP A 58 12.64 -5.88 -18.35
C TRP A 58 13.33 -6.09 -19.70
N GLY A 59 12.60 -6.38 -20.78
CA GLY A 59 13.17 -6.84 -22.04
C GLY A 59 14.18 -7.99 -21.83
N GLU A 60 15.38 -7.85 -22.39
CA GLU A 60 16.51 -8.78 -22.19
C GLU A 60 17.34 -8.46 -20.92
N GLY A 61 16.84 -7.58 -20.06
CA GLY A 61 17.51 -7.09 -18.85
C GLY A 61 17.14 -7.88 -17.58
N SER A 62 17.46 -7.29 -16.42
CA SER A 62 17.10 -7.89 -15.13
C SER A 62 16.42 -6.88 -14.19
N PRO A 63 15.68 -7.37 -13.17
CA PRO A 63 15.05 -6.53 -12.15
C PRO A 63 16.02 -5.68 -11.31
N GLY A 64 17.31 -6.02 -11.31
CA GLY A 64 18.34 -5.30 -10.58
C GLY A 64 19.62 -6.11 -10.36
N ALA A 65 20.58 -5.48 -9.68
CA ALA A 65 21.86 -6.10 -9.37
C ALA A 65 21.68 -7.41 -8.59
N GLY A 66 22.44 -8.45 -8.97
CA GLY A 66 22.37 -9.78 -8.35
C GLY A 66 21.28 -10.70 -8.92
N ILE A 67 20.45 -10.20 -9.85
CA ILE A 67 19.47 -11.01 -10.58
C ILE A 67 19.97 -11.20 -12.03
N PRO A 68 20.07 -12.43 -12.53
CA PRO A 68 20.39 -12.69 -13.94
C PRO A 68 19.27 -12.18 -14.85
N ALA A 69 19.60 -11.89 -16.11
CA ALA A 69 18.60 -11.53 -17.10
C ALA A 69 17.62 -12.69 -17.37
N ASP A 70 18.15 -13.91 -17.47
CA ASP A 70 17.37 -15.12 -17.71
C ASP A 70 17.26 -16.00 -16.45
N GLY A 71 16.19 -16.79 -16.38
CA GLY A 71 16.06 -17.86 -15.39
C GLY A 71 15.94 -17.37 -13.94
N PHE A 72 15.47 -16.15 -13.73
CA PHE A 72 15.08 -15.64 -12.42
C PHE A 72 13.60 -15.92 -12.12
N SER A 73 13.21 -15.70 -10.88
CA SER A 73 11.81 -15.69 -10.47
C SER A 73 11.56 -14.57 -9.46
N ALA A 74 10.30 -14.15 -9.32
CA ALA A 74 9.92 -13.05 -8.43
C ALA A 74 8.59 -13.35 -7.71
N ARG A 75 8.46 -12.82 -6.51
CA ARG A 75 7.26 -12.91 -5.67
C ARG A 75 6.93 -11.56 -5.08
N TRP A 76 5.71 -11.09 -5.33
CA TRP A 76 5.14 -9.90 -4.69
C TRP A 76 4.09 -10.31 -3.67
N ILE A 77 4.13 -9.68 -2.50
CA ILE A 77 3.13 -9.84 -1.43
C ILE A 77 2.66 -8.45 -1.03
N GLY A 78 1.35 -8.23 -1.05
CA GLY A 78 0.74 -6.97 -0.67
C GLY A 78 -0.73 -7.15 -0.35
N ASP A 79 -1.26 -6.20 0.42
CA ASP A 79 -2.68 -6.10 0.74
C ASP A 79 -3.29 -4.96 -0.07
N VAL A 80 -4.40 -5.24 -0.73
CA VAL A 80 -5.14 -4.24 -1.52
C VAL A 80 -6.54 -4.09 -0.94
N PHE A 81 -6.90 -2.86 -0.58
CA PHE A 81 -8.27 -2.54 -0.19
C PHE A 81 -9.14 -2.42 -1.44
N LEU A 82 -10.20 -3.23 -1.50
CA LEU A 82 -11.18 -3.21 -2.58
C LEU A 82 -12.56 -2.95 -2.00
N GLN A 83 -13.34 -2.12 -2.69
CA GLN A 83 -14.74 -1.90 -2.35
C GLN A 83 -15.57 -3.17 -2.63
N PRO A 84 -16.77 -3.34 -2.06
CA PRO A 84 -17.63 -4.46 -2.41
C PRO A 84 -17.97 -4.44 -3.91
N GLY A 85 -17.72 -5.54 -4.61
CA GLY A 85 -17.92 -5.63 -6.05
C GLY A 85 -17.45 -6.95 -6.64
N THR A 86 -17.63 -7.09 -7.96
CA THR A 86 -17.07 -8.19 -8.74
C THR A 86 -15.82 -7.70 -9.44
N TYR A 87 -14.72 -8.45 -9.32
CA TYR A 87 -13.41 -8.10 -9.86
C TYR A 87 -12.91 -9.18 -10.82
N ALA A 88 -12.22 -8.75 -11.86
CA ALA A 88 -11.43 -9.60 -12.75
C ALA A 88 -9.96 -9.21 -12.61
N TYR A 89 -9.10 -10.21 -12.39
CA TYR A 89 -7.65 -10.03 -12.33
C TYR A 89 -7.04 -10.61 -13.60
N THR A 90 -6.13 -9.87 -14.22
CA THR A 90 -5.41 -10.28 -15.42
C THR A 90 -3.92 -10.24 -15.16
N VAL A 91 -3.21 -11.23 -15.69
CA VAL A 91 -1.76 -11.30 -15.64
C VAL A 91 -1.27 -11.40 -17.08
N ALA A 92 -0.30 -10.56 -17.44
CA ALA A 92 0.41 -10.63 -18.71
C ALA A 92 1.88 -10.92 -18.40
N VAL A 93 2.44 -11.91 -19.09
CA VAL A 93 3.84 -12.33 -19.02
C VAL A 93 4.27 -12.73 -20.44
N ASP A 94 5.54 -12.50 -20.76
CA ASP A 94 6.20 -12.95 -21.99
C ASP A 94 7.20 -14.07 -21.67
#